data_AF-A0A7S2NB04-F1
#
_entry.id   AF-A0A7S2NB04-F1
#
_cell.length_a   1.000
_cell.length_b   1.000
_cell.length_c   1.000
_cell.angle_alpha   90.00
_cell.angle_beta   90.00
_cell.angle_gamma   90.00
#
_symmetry.space_group_name_H-M   'P 1'
#
loop_
_entity.id
_entity.type
_entity.pdbx_description
1 polymer ?
#
loop_
_entity_poly.entity_id
_entity_poly.type
_entity_poly.pdbx_seq_one_letter_code
_entity_poly.pdbx_strand_id
1 'polypeptide(L)'
;GSASAGADAAAPGIGEPAAARARAPPPLALHVEMLGCQGDWCATVNAFNALFDTNDPAKMQQAIDIHGHWPGPDSGIMVGVTKDHYYMMYHGNVKAKLAEYLPQGMFSWSYGNTYKVFQHPSASNGGKLFLVRKGKITFNLGYFKRSMFWNMVVKPTPGWSFPYSQVVDFGDCEKCESEMVYILKKGGLAGQGDQWKIVGLDVVKLA
;
A
#
# COMPACT_ATOMS: atom_id res chain seq x y z
N GLY A 1 20.31 55.70 9.95
CA GLY A 1 18.97 55.11 10.13
C GLY A 1 18.28 55.10 8.80
N SER A 2 17.82 53.93 8.36
CA SER A 2 16.63 53.66 7.53
C SER A 2 16.74 52.23 7.00
N ALA A 3 15.69 51.47 7.24
CA ALA A 3 15.59 50.03 7.07
C ALA A 3 14.84 49.63 5.79
N SER A 4 14.76 48.31 5.58
CA SER A 4 14.00 47.54 4.58
C SER A 4 14.69 47.38 3.21
N ALA A 5 14.65 46.22 2.54
CA ALA A 5 13.76 45.08 2.70
C ALA A 5 14.53 43.76 2.50
N GLY A 6 14.27 42.80 3.39
CA GLY A 6 14.61 41.40 3.18
C GLY A 6 13.68 40.80 2.13
N ALA A 7 14.27 40.15 1.14
CA ALA A 7 13.59 39.17 0.31
C ALA A 7 14.01 37.79 0.83
N ASP A 8 13.20 37.25 1.75
CA ASP A 8 13.21 35.83 2.07
C ASP A 8 12.78 35.07 0.81
N ALA A 9 13.76 34.53 0.11
CA ALA A 9 13.54 33.46 -0.85
C ALA A 9 13.09 32.23 -0.08
N ALA A 10 11.77 32.02 -0.02
CA ALA A 10 11.18 30.79 0.45
C ALA A 10 11.80 29.60 -0.30
N ALA A 11 12.53 28.77 0.43
CA ALA A 11 13.09 27.54 -0.08
C ALA A 11 11.97 26.63 -0.62
N PRO A 12 12.15 25.97 -1.78
CA PRO A 12 11.15 25.08 -2.34
C PRO A 12 10.89 23.92 -1.37
N GLY A 13 9.61 23.74 -1.04
CA GLY A 13 9.12 22.74 -0.12
C GLY A 13 9.60 21.33 -0.47
N ILE A 14 9.95 20.61 0.58
CA ILE A 14 10.35 19.21 0.60
C ILE A 14 9.35 18.40 -0.21
N GLY A 15 9.86 17.72 -1.23
CA GLY A 15 9.08 17.07 -2.29
C GLY A 15 7.88 16.28 -1.77
N GLU A 16 6.70 16.70 -2.22
CA GLU A 16 5.51 15.87 -2.25
C GLU A 16 5.90 14.49 -2.83
N PRO A 17 5.73 13.36 -2.13
CA PRO A 17 5.95 12.09 -2.79
C PRO A 17 4.85 11.92 -3.83
N ALA A 18 5.20 12.12 -5.11
CA ALA A 18 4.38 11.83 -6.28
C ALA A 18 3.75 10.42 -6.26
N ALA A 19 4.28 9.54 -5.40
CA ALA A 19 3.74 8.23 -5.06
C ALA A 19 2.33 8.27 -4.44
N ALA A 20 1.85 9.36 -3.84
CA ALA A 20 0.63 9.38 -3.03
C ALA A 20 -0.64 9.83 -3.79
N ARG A 21 -0.54 10.80 -4.69
CA ARG A 21 -1.65 11.26 -5.56
C ARG A 21 -2.13 10.20 -6.58
N ALA A 22 -1.38 9.11 -6.76
CA ALA A 22 -1.66 8.10 -7.77
C ALA A 22 -2.08 6.73 -7.21
N ARG A 23 -2.53 6.65 -5.94
CA ARG A 23 -2.89 5.39 -5.26
C ARG A 23 -4.38 5.16 -5.03
N ALA A 24 -5.19 6.22 -4.97
CA ALA A 24 -6.63 6.06 -4.96
C ALA A 24 -7.10 5.63 -6.35
N PRO A 25 -7.92 4.56 -6.48
CA PRO A 25 -8.58 4.27 -7.73
C PRO A 25 -9.43 5.48 -8.14
N PRO A 26 -9.51 5.80 -9.44
CA PRO A 26 -10.21 6.99 -9.90
C PRO A 26 -11.68 6.95 -9.47
N PRO A 27 -12.26 8.07 -8.99
CA PRO A 27 -13.65 8.12 -8.50
C PRO A 27 -14.71 7.82 -9.57
N LEU A 28 -14.32 7.66 -10.85
CA LEU A 28 -15.20 7.32 -11.98
C LEU A 28 -14.71 6.10 -12.77
N ALA A 29 -13.76 5.31 -12.26
CA ALA A 29 -13.31 4.12 -12.97
C ALA A 29 -14.42 3.06 -13.00
N LEU A 30 -14.78 2.61 -14.21
CA LEU A 30 -15.54 1.38 -14.40
C LEU A 30 -14.81 0.26 -13.65
N HIS A 31 -15.55 -0.44 -12.80
CA HIS A 31 -15.01 -1.58 -12.08
C HIS A 31 -15.80 -2.84 -12.41
N VAL A 32 -15.06 -3.93 -12.51
CA VAL A 32 -15.61 -5.28 -12.65
C VAL A 32 -15.21 -6.06 -11.41
N GLU A 33 -16.20 -6.62 -10.72
CA GLU A 33 -15.97 -7.60 -9.67
C GLU A 33 -15.86 -8.98 -10.31
N MET A 34 -14.78 -9.70 -10.00
CA MET A 34 -14.50 -11.02 -10.56
C MET A 34 -14.04 -11.99 -9.48
N LEU A 35 -14.53 -13.22 -9.58
CA LEU A 35 -14.05 -14.34 -8.79
C LEU A 35 -12.81 -14.93 -9.45
N GLY A 36 -11.72 -14.98 -8.70
CA GLY A 36 -10.42 -15.29 -9.27
C GLY A 36 -9.88 -14.13 -10.10
N CYS A 37 -8.74 -14.37 -10.71
CA CYS A 37 -7.95 -13.35 -11.37
C CYS A 37 -8.01 -13.60 -12.88
N GLN A 38 -8.26 -12.56 -13.68
CA GLN A 38 -8.43 -12.65 -15.14
C GLN A 38 -7.74 -11.48 -15.85
N GLY A 39 -6.90 -11.77 -16.84
CA GLY A 39 -6.14 -10.79 -17.61
C GLY A 39 -4.66 -11.16 -17.74
N ASP A 40 -3.92 -10.43 -18.58
CA ASP A 40 -2.50 -10.66 -18.83
C ASP A 40 -1.61 -10.34 -17.60
N TRP A 41 -2.09 -9.51 -16.69
CA TRP A 41 -1.51 -9.22 -15.38
C TRP A 41 -1.67 -10.35 -14.36
N CYS A 42 -2.54 -11.32 -14.65
CA CYS A 42 -3.01 -12.24 -13.63
C CYS A 42 -1.94 -13.19 -13.10
N ALA A 43 -1.06 -13.66 -13.99
CA ALA A 43 0.05 -14.53 -13.61
C ALA A 43 0.95 -13.88 -12.55
N THR A 44 1.24 -12.57 -12.69
CA THR A 44 2.02 -11.82 -11.70
C THR A 44 1.31 -11.78 -10.34
N VAL A 45 0.02 -11.47 -10.31
CA VAL A 45 -0.75 -11.31 -9.06
C VAL A 45 -0.89 -12.65 -8.34
N ASN A 46 -1.21 -13.73 -9.07
CA ASN A 46 -1.34 -15.05 -8.47
C ASN A 46 0.01 -15.54 -7.90
N ALA A 47 1.11 -15.35 -8.63
CA ALA A 47 2.45 -15.71 -8.15
C ALA A 47 2.85 -14.90 -6.92
N PHE A 48 2.56 -13.59 -6.92
CA PHE A 48 2.77 -12.74 -5.74
C PHE A 48 1.97 -13.26 -4.54
N ASN A 49 0.67 -13.50 -4.71
CA ASN A 49 -0.22 -13.93 -3.62
C ASN A 49 0.17 -15.29 -3.05
N ALA A 50 0.61 -16.24 -3.89
CA ALA A 50 1.07 -17.55 -3.46
C ALA A 50 2.27 -17.48 -2.48
N LEU A 51 3.07 -16.42 -2.55
CA LEU A 51 4.18 -16.16 -1.64
C LEU A 51 3.78 -15.23 -0.49
N PHE A 52 3.05 -14.16 -0.80
CA PHE A 52 2.76 -13.08 0.13
C PHE A 52 1.65 -13.41 1.16
N ASP A 53 0.68 -14.25 0.80
CA ASP A 53 -0.42 -14.60 1.69
C ASP A 53 -0.06 -15.73 2.68
N THR A 54 1.20 -16.21 2.65
CA THR A 54 1.67 -17.32 3.49
C THR A 54 1.87 -16.95 4.95
N ASN A 55 1.97 -15.64 5.26
CA ASN A 55 2.45 -15.15 6.56
C ASN A 55 3.84 -15.71 6.95
N ASP A 56 4.64 -16.13 5.98
CA ASP A 56 6.06 -16.47 6.15
C ASP A 56 6.90 -15.23 5.76
N PRO A 57 7.61 -14.59 6.70
CA PRO A 57 8.36 -13.36 6.41
C PRO A 57 9.35 -13.48 5.26
N ALA A 58 9.96 -14.67 5.05
CA ALA A 58 10.90 -14.88 3.96
C ALA A 58 10.21 -14.95 2.61
N LYS A 59 9.07 -15.67 2.52
CA LYS A 59 8.28 -15.76 1.28
C LYS A 59 7.63 -14.43 0.94
N MET A 60 7.18 -13.67 1.95
CA MET A 60 6.59 -12.35 1.75
C MET A 60 7.61 -11.36 1.19
N GLN A 61 8.85 -11.37 1.71
CA GLN A 61 9.94 -10.59 1.13
C GLN A 61 10.24 -11.02 -0.31
N GLN A 62 10.32 -12.33 -0.56
CA GLN A 62 10.52 -12.85 -1.91
C GLN A 62 9.44 -12.38 -2.89
N ALA A 63 8.17 -12.33 -2.46
CA ALA A 63 7.08 -11.81 -3.28
C ALA A 63 7.33 -10.35 -3.69
N ILE A 64 7.73 -9.52 -2.73
CA ILE A 64 8.03 -8.09 -2.91
C ILE A 64 9.23 -7.90 -3.83
N ASP A 65 10.27 -8.71 -3.69
CA ASP A 65 11.50 -8.62 -4.49
C ASP A 65 11.27 -9.05 -5.96
N ILE A 66 10.52 -10.13 -6.19
CA ILE A 66 10.31 -10.69 -7.53
C ILE A 66 9.27 -9.87 -8.33
N HIS A 67 8.16 -9.51 -7.69
CA HIS A 67 7.01 -8.95 -8.39
C HIS A 67 6.87 -7.43 -8.19
N GLY A 68 7.54 -6.85 -7.20
CA GLY A 68 7.56 -5.42 -6.94
C GLY A 68 8.48 -4.63 -7.88
N HIS A 69 8.19 -3.35 -8.06
CA HIS A 69 9.10 -2.36 -8.64
C HIS A 69 8.85 -1.02 -7.95
N TRP A 70 9.79 -0.64 -7.08
CA TRP A 70 9.64 0.45 -6.13
C TRP A 70 10.47 1.68 -6.53
N PRO A 71 9.98 2.91 -6.31
CA PRO A 71 10.65 4.14 -6.77
C PRO A 71 11.96 4.44 -6.05
N GLY A 72 12.18 3.84 -4.87
CA GLY A 72 13.40 4.05 -4.09
C GLY A 72 13.40 3.25 -2.79
N PRO A 73 14.46 3.36 -1.98
CA PRO A 73 14.57 2.64 -0.71
C PRO A 73 13.50 3.04 0.31
N ASP A 74 13.05 4.31 0.29
CA ASP A 74 12.06 4.85 1.23
C ASP A 74 10.60 4.57 0.82
N SER A 75 10.38 3.53 0.02
CA SER A 75 9.05 3.13 -0.42
C SER A 75 8.75 1.68 -0.02
N GLY A 76 7.49 1.29 -0.12
CA GLY A 76 7.05 -0.05 0.24
C GLY A 76 5.55 -0.12 0.42
N ILE A 77 5.16 -1.03 1.31
CA ILE A 77 3.78 -1.35 1.59
C ILE A 77 3.22 -0.27 2.52
N MET A 78 2.16 0.42 2.09
CA MET A 78 1.45 1.34 2.96
C MET A 78 0.37 0.58 3.72
N VAL A 79 0.49 0.51 5.04
CA VAL A 79 -0.52 -0.06 5.92
C VAL A 79 -1.39 1.08 6.46
N GLY A 80 -2.56 1.29 5.88
CA GLY A 80 -3.54 2.28 6.32
C GLY A 80 -4.21 1.86 7.62
N VAL A 81 -3.89 2.56 8.71
CA VAL A 81 -4.38 2.26 10.07
C VAL A 81 -5.58 3.11 10.46
N THR A 82 -5.72 4.29 9.85
CA THR A 82 -6.92 5.13 9.85
C THR A 82 -7.18 5.63 8.42
N LYS A 83 -8.26 6.39 8.22
CA LYS A 83 -8.58 7.04 6.93
C LYS A 83 -7.46 7.95 6.42
N ASP A 84 -6.63 8.49 7.30
CA ASP A 84 -5.65 9.54 7.02
C ASP A 84 -4.30 9.30 7.71
N HIS A 85 -4.06 8.09 8.21
CA HIS A 85 -2.78 7.71 8.80
C HIS A 85 -2.34 6.33 8.32
N TYR A 86 -1.03 6.20 8.11
CA TYR A 86 -0.43 4.97 7.61
C TYR A 86 0.90 4.66 8.29
N TYR A 87 1.23 3.37 8.31
CA TYR A 87 2.57 2.87 8.57
C TYR A 87 3.20 2.45 7.24
N MET A 88 4.45 2.87 6.98
CA MET A 88 5.22 2.40 5.81
C MET A 88 6.09 1.21 6.20
N MET A 89 5.79 0.04 5.62
CA MET A 89 6.67 -1.11 5.68
C MET A 89 7.56 -1.11 4.43
N TYR A 90 8.80 -0.63 4.60
CA TYR A 90 9.77 -0.49 3.51
C TYR A 90 10.04 -1.81 2.80
N HIS A 91 10.06 -1.77 1.46
CA HIS A 91 10.13 -2.99 0.64
C HIS A 91 11.38 -3.83 0.92
N GLY A 92 12.52 -3.20 1.17
CA GLY A 92 13.77 -3.88 1.48
C GLY A 92 13.86 -4.45 2.90
N ASN A 93 12.83 -4.28 3.73
CA ASN A 93 12.84 -4.68 5.13
C ASN A 93 11.56 -5.41 5.58
N VAL A 94 10.75 -5.91 4.63
CA VAL A 94 9.49 -6.62 4.91
C VAL A 94 9.76 -7.86 5.77
N LYS A 95 10.78 -8.66 5.43
CA LYS A 95 11.14 -9.86 6.21
C LYS A 95 11.42 -9.54 7.67
N ALA A 96 12.31 -8.58 7.94
CA ALA A 96 12.73 -8.31 9.31
C ALA A 96 11.57 -7.76 10.15
N LYS A 97 10.75 -6.87 9.57
CA LYS A 97 9.58 -6.31 10.27
C LYS A 97 8.52 -7.36 10.56
N LEU A 98 8.20 -8.21 9.60
CA LEU A 98 7.22 -9.26 9.82
C LEU A 98 7.73 -10.38 10.74
N ALA A 99 9.02 -10.69 10.73
CA ALA A 99 9.61 -11.63 11.68
C ALA A 99 9.52 -11.15 13.14
N GLU A 100 9.46 -9.84 13.36
CA GLU A 100 9.19 -9.26 14.69
C GLU A 100 7.71 -9.41 15.08
N TYR A 101 6.79 -9.14 14.15
CA TYR A 101 5.37 -8.99 14.48
C TYR A 101 4.54 -10.28 14.42
N LEU A 102 4.77 -11.13 13.42
CA LEU A 102 3.94 -12.32 13.17
C LEU A 102 4.02 -13.35 14.32
N PRO A 103 5.22 -13.71 14.86
CA PRO A 103 5.30 -14.71 15.94
C PRO A 103 4.65 -14.26 17.25
N GLN A 104 4.52 -12.95 17.45
CA GLN A 104 3.86 -12.36 18.62
C GLN A 104 2.34 -12.21 18.42
N GLY A 105 1.79 -12.60 17.25
CA GLY A 105 0.37 -12.42 16.92
C GLY A 105 -0.06 -10.95 16.84
N MET A 106 0.89 -10.02 16.79
CA MET A 106 0.62 -8.58 16.81
C MET A 106 0.05 -8.07 15.48
N PHE A 107 0.39 -8.78 14.42
CA PHE A 107 0.01 -8.44 13.06
C PHE A 107 -0.21 -9.73 12.28
N SER A 108 -1.25 -9.78 11.47
CA SER A 108 -1.43 -10.82 10.46
C SER A 108 -2.46 -10.35 9.45
N TRP A 109 -2.48 -10.95 8.27
CA TRP A 109 -3.58 -10.75 7.33
C TRP A 109 -3.95 -12.02 6.59
N SER A 110 -5.16 -12.01 6.04
CA SER A 110 -5.68 -13.09 5.19
C SER A 110 -6.60 -12.47 4.14
N TYR A 111 -6.34 -12.73 2.88
CA TYR A 111 -7.11 -12.18 1.77
C TYR A 111 -7.77 -13.29 0.95
N GLY A 112 -8.97 -13.01 0.46
CA GLY A 112 -9.67 -13.93 -0.43
C GLY A 112 -9.07 -13.95 -1.84
N ASN A 113 -9.82 -14.50 -2.78
CA ASN A 113 -9.46 -14.57 -4.21
C ASN A 113 -10.44 -13.78 -5.10
N THR A 114 -11.28 -12.92 -4.52
CA THR A 114 -12.20 -12.03 -5.24
C THR A 114 -11.55 -10.68 -5.45
N TYR A 115 -11.62 -10.16 -6.68
CA TYR A 115 -10.99 -8.90 -7.05
C TYR A 115 -12.03 -7.92 -7.58
N LYS A 116 -11.90 -6.65 -7.18
CA LYS A 116 -12.46 -5.52 -7.93
C LYS A 116 -11.34 -4.95 -8.80
N VAL A 117 -11.58 -4.89 -10.10
CA VAL A 117 -10.61 -4.39 -11.08
C VAL A 117 -11.05 -3.02 -11.54
N PHE A 118 -10.23 -2.00 -11.30
CA PHE A 118 -10.45 -0.64 -11.79
C PHE A 118 -9.43 -0.37 -12.89
N GLN A 119 -9.91 -0.30 -14.12
CA GLN A 119 -9.06 -0.03 -15.28
C GLN A 119 -9.22 1.43 -15.71
N HIS A 120 -8.13 2.18 -15.71
CA HIS A 120 -8.14 3.50 -16.34
C HIS A 120 -8.31 3.31 -17.86
N PRO A 121 -9.11 4.12 -18.58
CA PRO A 121 -9.28 3.99 -20.04
C PRO A 121 -7.97 4.05 -20.84
N SER A 122 -6.92 4.65 -20.28
CA SER A 122 -5.58 4.67 -20.90
C SER A 122 -4.70 3.45 -20.56
N ALA A 123 -5.20 2.46 -19.81
CA ALA A 123 -4.47 1.25 -19.44
C ALA A 123 -4.05 0.43 -20.66
N SER A 124 -4.80 0.50 -21.76
CA SER A 124 -4.47 -0.10 -23.06
C SER A 124 -3.14 0.41 -23.64
N ASN A 125 -2.66 1.59 -23.20
CA ASN A 125 -1.44 2.26 -23.66
C ASN A 125 -0.43 2.50 -22.51
N GLY A 126 -0.28 1.54 -21.59
CA GLY A 126 0.71 1.63 -20.50
C GLY A 126 0.24 2.38 -19.25
N GLY A 127 -1.07 2.57 -19.11
CA GLY A 127 -1.69 3.10 -17.88
C GLY A 127 -1.63 2.14 -16.69
N LYS A 128 -1.98 2.66 -15.51
CA LYS A 128 -2.04 1.86 -14.27
C LYS A 128 -3.33 1.05 -14.21
N LEU A 129 -3.22 -0.15 -13.66
CA LEU A 129 -4.35 -0.99 -13.30
C LEU A 129 -4.43 -1.07 -11.77
N PHE A 130 -5.61 -0.83 -11.21
CA PHE A 130 -5.82 -0.95 -9.78
C PHE A 130 -6.65 -2.21 -9.50
N LEU A 131 -6.16 -3.04 -8.59
CA LEU A 131 -6.87 -4.22 -8.13
C LEU A 131 -7.13 -4.08 -6.65
N VAL A 132 -8.34 -4.43 -6.21
CA VAL A 132 -8.70 -4.43 -4.80
C VAL A 132 -9.19 -5.80 -4.41
N ARG A 133 -8.61 -6.35 -3.34
CA ARG A 133 -8.94 -7.66 -2.81
C ARG A 133 -9.39 -7.53 -1.37
N LYS A 134 -10.56 -8.08 -1.05
CA LYS A 134 -11.10 -8.07 0.31
C LYS A 134 -10.42 -9.14 1.16
N GLY A 135 -10.28 -8.85 2.43
CA GLY A 135 -9.68 -9.75 3.39
C GLY A 135 -9.85 -9.24 4.82
N LYS A 136 -8.99 -9.77 5.67
CA LYS A 136 -8.96 -9.53 7.09
C LYS A 136 -7.57 -9.14 7.53
N ILE A 137 -7.50 -8.23 8.49
CA ILE A 137 -6.26 -7.84 9.16
C ILE A 137 -6.41 -7.93 10.67
N THR A 138 -5.31 -8.30 11.32
CA THR A 138 -5.17 -8.33 12.76
C THR A 138 -4.19 -7.25 13.20
N PHE A 139 -4.57 -6.49 14.23
CA PHE A 139 -3.69 -5.64 15.01
C PHE A 139 -3.91 -5.97 16.49
N ASN A 140 -2.92 -6.58 17.14
CA ASN A 140 -3.00 -6.94 18.56
C ASN A 140 -1.77 -6.40 19.29
N LEU A 141 -1.73 -5.09 19.49
CA LEU A 141 -0.57 -4.38 20.03
C LEU A 141 -0.72 -4.12 21.54
N GLY A 142 -1.94 -4.16 22.08
CA GLY A 142 -2.27 -3.64 23.40
C GLY A 142 -2.04 -2.14 23.50
N TYR A 143 -2.50 -1.54 24.60
CA TYR A 143 -2.42 -0.08 24.79
C TYR A 143 -0.99 0.48 24.65
N PHE A 144 -0.01 -0.18 25.30
CA PHE A 144 1.36 0.31 25.34
C PHE A 144 2.06 0.25 23.97
N LYS A 145 2.11 -0.91 23.31
CA LYS A 145 2.79 -1.00 22.01
C LYS A 145 2.04 -0.24 20.93
N ARG A 146 0.70 -0.12 21.04
CA ARG A 146 -0.09 0.70 20.12
C ARG A 146 0.30 2.17 20.23
N SER A 147 0.43 2.70 21.44
CA SER A 147 0.89 4.07 21.67
C SER A 147 2.30 4.28 21.10
N MET A 148 3.22 3.34 21.34
CA MET A 148 4.57 3.39 20.78
C MET A 148 4.56 3.36 19.24
N PHE A 149 3.81 2.44 18.64
CA PHE A 149 3.67 2.31 17.19
C PHE A 149 3.11 3.58 16.56
N TRP A 150 2.04 4.13 17.14
CA TRP A 150 1.42 5.39 16.70
C TRP A 150 2.41 6.55 16.71
N ASN A 151 3.15 6.71 17.81
CA ASN A 151 4.05 7.85 17.97
C ASN A 151 5.38 7.73 17.20
N MET A 152 5.82 6.50 16.85
CA MET A 152 7.13 6.28 16.24
C MET A 152 7.10 6.07 14.73
N VAL A 153 6.08 5.37 14.22
CA VAL A 153 6.11 4.88 12.82
C VAL A 153 4.87 5.20 12.01
N VAL A 154 3.77 5.58 12.65
CA VAL A 154 2.57 6.04 11.95
C VAL A 154 2.75 7.49 11.52
N LYS A 155 2.38 7.78 10.27
CA LYS A 155 2.48 9.10 9.65
C LYS A 155 1.11 9.52 9.12
N PRO A 156 0.76 10.81 9.21
CA PRO A 156 -0.40 11.33 8.53
C PRO A 156 -0.20 11.30 7.01
N THR A 157 -1.29 11.17 6.27
CA THR A 157 -1.31 11.31 4.83
C THR A 157 -1.21 12.80 4.44
N PRO A 158 -0.38 13.17 3.45
CA PRO A 158 -0.26 14.57 3.02
C PRO A 158 -1.44 14.99 2.12
N GLY A 159 -2.58 15.32 2.74
CA GLY A 159 -3.73 15.94 2.06
C GLY A 159 -4.59 14.99 1.22
N TRP A 160 -4.53 13.68 1.47
CA TRP A 160 -5.40 12.66 0.87
C TRP A 160 -5.89 11.68 1.94
N SER A 161 -6.85 10.82 1.61
CA SER A 161 -7.36 9.79 2.51
C SER A 161 -7.48 8.45 1.79
N PHE A 162 -7.39 7.34 2.53
CA PHE A 162 -7.67 6.01 2.02
C PHE A 162 -9.17 5.92 1.68
N PRO A 163 -9.55 5.77 0.40
CA PRO A 163 -10.93 5.96 -0.04
C PRO A 163 -11.91 4.92 0.53
N TYR A 164 -11.40 3.82 1.05
CA TYR A 164 -12.18 2.70 1.57
C TYR A 164 -12.25 2.66 3.09
N SER A 165 -11.37 3.39 3.78
CA SER A 165 -11.30 3.34 5.24
C SER A 165 -12.26 4.35 5.86
N GLN A 166 -13.06 3.87 6.82
CA GLN A 166 -13.86 4.72 7.70
C GLN A 166 -13.26 4.81 9.11
N VAL A 167 -12.07 4.21 9.32
CA VAL A 167 -11.42 4.18 10.62
C VAL A 167 -10.92 5.57 10.97
N VAL A 168 -11.40 6.12 12.09
CA VAL A 168 -10.92 7.39 12.63
C VAL A 168 -9.89 7.19 13.73
N ASP A 169 -10.03 6.12 14.51
CA ASP A 169 -9.16 5.81 15.64
C ASP A 169 -8.43 4.49 15.43
N PHE A 170 -7.11 4.49 15.67
CA PHE A 170 -6.33 3.26 15.62
C PHE A 170 -6.54 2.44 16.90
N GLY A 171 -7.31 1.37 16.75
CA GLY A 171 -7.55 0.36 17.80
C GLY A 171 -7.11 -1.04 17.38
N ASP A 172 -6.89 -1.88 18.39
CA ASP A 172 -6.64 -3.30 18.22
C ASP A 172 -7.88 -3.99 17.62
N CYS A 173 -7.64 -5.04 16.84
CA CYS A 173 -8.67 -5.95 16.40
C CYS A 173 -8.09 -7.27 15.93
N GLU A 174 -8.86 -8.34 16.11
CA GLU A 174 -8.43 -9.68 15.70
C GLU A 174 -8.75 -9.98 14.24
N LYS A 175 -9.88 -9.49 13.72
CA LYS A 175 -10.41 -9.80 12.38
C LYS A 175 -11.11 -8.59 11.74
N CYS A 176 -10.42 -7.46 11.68
CA CYS A 176 -10.96 -6.28 10.99
C CYS A 176 -11.10 -6.54 9.49
N GLU A 177 -12.17 -6.02 8.90
CA GLU A 177 -12.26 -5.96 7.43
C GLU A 177 -11.10 -5.13 6.87
N SER A 178 -10.49 -5.63 5.81
CA SER A 178 -9.37 -4.98 5.15
C SER A 178 -9.46 -5.13 3.64
N GLU A 179 -8.93 -4.14 2.92
CA GLU A 179 -8.71 -4.22 1.48
C GLU A 179 -7.22 -4.12 1.17
N MET A 180 -6.74 -5.03 0.33
CA MET A 180 -5.42 -4.96 -0.29
C MET A 180 -5.57 -4.33 -1.67
N VAL A 181 -4.88 -3.20 -1.88
CA VAL A 181 -4.92 -2.45 -3.13
C VAL A 181 -3.58 -2.63 -3.84
N TYR A 182 -3.63 -3.25 -5.02
CA TYR A 182 -2.50 -3.36 -5.92
C TYR A 182 -2.55 -2.23 -6.93
N ILE A 183 -1.40 -1.63 -7.19
CA ILE A 183 -1.20 -0.74 -8.31
C ILE A 183 -0.24 -1.43 -9.25
N LEU A 184 -0.75 -1.86 -10.40
CA LEU A 184 0.00 -2.59 -11.40
C LEU A 184 0.34 -1.69 -12.59
N LYS A 185 1.54 -1.88 -13.14
CA LYS A 185 1.95 -1.22 -14.37
C LYS A 185 2.75 -2.19 -15.23
N LYS A 186 2.38 -2.31 -16.50
CA LYS A 186 3.14 -3.07 -17.51
C LYS A 186 4.49 -2.39 -17.76
N GLY A 187 5.56 -3.16 -17.75
CA GLY A 187 6.94 -2.65 -17.80
C GLY A 187 7.41 -1.94 -16.51
N GLY A 188 6.65 -2.05 -15.41
CA GLY A 188 6.97 -1.43 -14.13
C GLY A 188 7.06 0.09 -14.17
N LEU A 189 7.88 0.69 -13.29
CA LEU A 189 7.97 2.15 -13.18
C LEU A 189 8.44 2.81 -14.47
N ALA A 190 9.42 2.22 -15.15
CA ALA A 190 9.97 2.69 -16.42
C ALA A 190 8.99 2.52 -17.60
N GLY A 191 7.99 1.63 -17.50
CA GLY A 191 7.09 1.32 -18.61
C GLY A 191 7.78 0.61 -19.77
N GLN A 192 8.91 -0.05 -19.51
CA GLN A 192 9.69 -0.77 -20.52
C GLN A 192 9.53 -2.29 -20.33
N GLY A 193 9.20 -2.99 -21.42
CA GLY A 193 8.96 -4.44 -21.42
C GLY A 193 7.51 -4.85 -21.16
N ASP A 194 7.25 -6.15 -21.29
CA ASP A 194 5.89 -6.69 -21.31
C ASP A 194 5.41 -7.28 -19.98
N GLN A 195 6.30 -7.36 -18.98
CA GLN A 195 5.95 -7.92 -17.68
C GLN A 195 5.17 -6.93 -16.82
N TRP A 196 4.11 -7.42 -16.19
CA TRP A 196 3.39 -6.67 -15.16
C TRP A 196 4.17 -6.69 -13.85
N LYS A 197 4.29 -5.52 -13.22
CA LYS A 197 4.91 -5.33 -11.90
C LYS A 197 3.96 -4.61 -10.96
N ILE A 198 4.08 -4.93 -9.67
CA ILE A 198 3.43 -4.21 -8.57
C ILE A 198 4.27 -2.97 -8.28
N VAL A 199 3.73 -1.80 -8.63
CA VAL A 199 4.38 -0.49 -8.40
C VAL A 199 3.83 0.24 -7.18
N GLY A 200 2.83 -0.34 -6.53
CA GLY A 200 2.29 0.10 -5.25
C GLY A 200 1.45 -1.01 -4.62
N LEU A 201 1.54 -1.12 -3.30
CA LEU A 201 0.76 -2.07 -2.52
C LEU A 201 0.32 -1.36 -1.25
N ASP A 202 -0.99 -1.30 -1.07
CA ASP A 202 -1.59 -0.75 0.14
C ASP A 202 -2.41 -1.83 0.83
N VAL A 203 -2.38 -1.85 2.15
CA VAL A 203 -3.16 -2.72 3.02
C VAL A 203 -3.97 -1.81 3.93
N VAL A 204 -5.28 -1.76 3.73
CA VAL A 204 -6.14 -0.72 4.31
C VAL A 204 -7.12 -1.36 5.28
N LYS A 205 -7.09 -0.93 6.55
CA LYS A 205 -8.13 -1.29 7.53
C LYS A 205 -9.41 -0.50 7.22
N LEU A 206 -10.57 -1.16 7.18
CA LEU A 206 -11.84 -0.54 6.78
C LEU A 206 -12.68 -0.05 7.96
N ALA A 207 -12.70 -0.82 9.05
CA ALA A 207 -13.43 -0.58 10.29
C ALA A 207 -12.59 -1.04 11.48
#